data_AF-A0A7Y2TZM3-F1
#
_entry.id   AF-A0A7Y2TZM3-F1
#
_cell.length_a   1.000
_cell.length_b   1.000
_cell.length_c   1.000
_cell.angle_alpha   90.00
_cell.angle_beta   90.00
_cell.angle_gamma   90.00
#
_symmetry.space_group_name_H-M   'P 1'
#
loop_
_entity.id
_entity.type
_entity.pdbx_description
1 polymer ?
#
loop_
_entity_poly.entity_id
_entity_poly.type
_entity_poly.pdbx_seq_one_letter_code
_entity_poly.pdbx_strand_id
1 'polypeptide(L)'
;PVSTFVCKKGGMVVICAGTTGFNCTFDVRYMWMHQKRLQGSHFAHLKQASAANKLMVERRLDPCMSEVFTWADLPQAHMKMLRNEHKPGNMAVLVQSPRTGLRTLEDTLEASVSK
;
A
#
# COMPACT_ATOMS: atom_id res chain seq x y z
N PRO A 1 10.27 -15.24 12.13
CA PRO A 1 9.47 -15.44 10.90
C PRO A 1 10.19 -16.38 9.93
N VAL A 2 9.45 -17.14 9.10
CA VAL A 2 10.05 -18.03 8.08
C VAL A 2 10.98 -17.27 7.12
N SER A 3 10.75 -15.97 6.93
CA SER A 3 11.62 -15.07 6.16
C SER A 3 13.09 -15.11 6.59
N THR A 4 13.41 -15.25 7.89
CA THR A 4 14.82 -15.35 8.34
C THR A 4 15.45 -16.68 7.99
N PHE A 5 14.67 -17.76 7.87
CA PHE A 5 15.16 -19.07 7.45
C PHE A 5 15.51 -19.06 5.95
N VAL A 6 14.56 -18.63 5.09
CA VAL A 6 14.70 -18.68 3.63
C VAL A 6 15.55 -17.57 3.01
N CYS A 7 15.75 -16.44 3.71
CA CYS A 7 16.59 -15.35 3.20
C CYS A 7 18.01 -15.84 2.91
N LYS A 8 18.65 -15.34 1.84
CA LYS A 8 20.03 -15.71 1.49
C LYS A 8 21.03 -15.32 2.60
N LYS A 9 22.19 -15.96 2.64
CA LYS A 9 23.31 -15.55 3.51
C LYS A 9 23.72 -14.10 3.16
N GLY A 10 24.00 -13.28 4.16
CA GLY A 10 24.27 -11.84 4.00
C GLY A 10 23.05 -10.99 3.59
N GLY A 11 21.86 -11.58 3.50
CA GLY A 11 20.64 -10.90 3.07
C GLY A 11 19.99 -10.04 4.16
N MET A 12 18.96 -9.29 3.77
CA MET A 12 18.16 -8.45 4.67
C MET A 12 16.70 -8.88 4.65
N VAL A 13 16.07 -8.93 5.82
CA VAL A 13 14.62 -9.03 5.99
C VAL A 13 14.12 -7.67 6.49
N VAL A 14 13.36 -6.96 5.66
CA VAL A 14 12.77 -5.65 6.01
C VAL A 14 11.34 -5.87 6.51
N ILE A 15 10.96 -5.16 7.58
CA ILE A 15 9.66 -5.29 8.26
C ILE A 15 9.02 -3.92 8.41
N CYS A 16 7.76 -3.78 7.99
CA CYS A 16 6.96 -2.57 8.19
C CYS A 16 5.74 -2.75 9.11
N ALA A 17 5.28 -3.99 9.31
CA ALA A 17 4.11 -4.32 10.11
C ALA A 17 4.11 -5.80 10.53
N GLY A 18 3.22 -6.15 11.47
CA GLY A 18 2.93 -7.52 11.91
C GLY A 18 1.42 -7.74 12.02
N THR A 19 0.76 -7.99 10.89
CA THR A 19 -0.71 -8.12 10.82
C THR A 19 -1.27 -9.25 11.68
N THR A 20 -0.49 -10.32 11.87
CA THR A 20 -0.86 -11.48 12.70
C THR A 20 -0.33 -11.40 14.14
N GLY A 21 0.23 -10.26 14.56
CA GLY A 21 0.75 -10.01 15.90
C GLY A 21 2.15 -9.38 15.90
N PHE A 22 2.45 -8.62 16.97
CA PHE A 22 3.72 -7.91 17.11
C PHE A 22 4.83 -8.70 17.81
N ASN A 23 4.48 -9.80 18.50
CA ASN A 23 5.46 -10.68 19.14
C ASN A 23 6.22 -11.48 18.08
N CYS A 24 7.42 -11.01 17.72
CA CYS A 24 8.25 -11.62 16.69
C CYS A 24 9.23 -12.63 17.31
N THR A 25 9.12 -13.89 16.90
CA THR A 25 10.09 -14.95 17.26
C THR A 25 10.75 -15.52 16.00
N PHE A 26 12.03 -15.87 16.11
CA PHE A 26 12.79 -16.55 15.07
C PHE A 26 13.99 -17.28 15.65
N ASP A 27 14.49 -18.25 14.89
CA ASP A 27 15.73 -18.93 15.22
C ASP A 27 16.93 -18.06 14.89
N VAL A 28 17.60 -17.60 15.95
CA VAL A 28 18.76 -16.71 15.90
C VAL A 28 19.99 -17.34 15.21
N ARG A 29 20.09 -18.68 15.17
CA ARG A 29 21.21 -19.39 14.52
C ARG A 29 21.30 -19.02 13.05
N TYR A 30 20.17 -19.02 12.34
CA TYR A 30 20.10 -18.65 10.93
C TYR A 30 20.39 -17.17 10.68
N MET A 31 20.28 -16.33 11.70
CA MET A 31 20.57 -14.91 11.58
C MET A 31 22.08 -14.66 11.73
N TRP A 32 22.71 -15.07 12.84
CA TRP A 32 24.12 -14.76 13.07
C TRP A 32 25.06 -15.63 12.20
N MET A 33 24.79 -16.94 12.07
CA MET A 33 25.69 -17.84 11.33
C MET A 33 25.72 -17.52 9.83
N HIS A 34 24.63 -16.93 9.32
CA HIS A 34 24.52 -16.51 7.93
C HIS A 34 24.59 -14.98 7.77
N GLN A 35 24.98 -14.25 8.82
CA GLN A 35 25.20 -12.80 8.81
C GLN A 35 24.05 -12.00 8.18
N LYS A 36 22.81 -12.33 8.55
CA LYS A 36 21.61 -11.67 8.02
C LYS A 36 21.27 -10.42 8.82
N ARG A 37 20.67 -9.42 8.17
CA ARG A 37 20.13 -8.21 8.81
C ARG A 37 18.62 -8.26 8.93
N LEU A 38 18.09 -7.92 10.10
CA LEU A 38 16.68 -7.59 10.31
C LEU A 38 16.56 -6.06 10.39
N GLN A 39 15.71 -5.48 9.55
CA GLN A 39 15.58 -4.03 9.44
C GLN A 39 14.14 -3.59 9.58
N GLY A 40 13.86 -2.81 10.63
CA GLY A 40 12.62 -2.05 10.72
C GLY A 40 12.57 -0.94 9.66
N SER A 41 11.40 -0.75 9.06
CA SER A 41 11.09 0.36 8.15
C SER A 41 9.71 0.90 8.51
N HIS A 42 9.53 2.21 8.44
CA HIS A 42 8.25 2.84 8.74
C HIS A 42 8.02 4.00 7.79
N PHE A 43 7.00 3.86 6.94
CA PHE A 43 6.63 4.84 5.92
C PHE A 43 7.84 5.32 5.08
N ALA A 44 7.81 6.58 4.64
CA ALA A 44 8.85 7.22 3.87
C ALA A 44 8.89 8.73 4.15
N HIS A 45 10.07 9.34 4.08
CA HIS A 45 10.18 10.80 4.10
C HIS A 45 9.93 11.40 2.71
N LEU A 46 9.73 12.72 2.62
CA LEU A 46 9.34 13.41 1.38
C LEU A 46 10.23 13.06 0.16
N LYS A 47 11.56 13.04 0.34
CA LYS A 47 12.49 12.68 -0.76
C LYS A 47 12.28 11.25 -1.29
N GLN A 48 11.96 10.28 -0.45
CA GLN A 48 11.66 8.90 -0.88
C GLN A 48 10.29 8.83 -1.56
N ALA A 49 9.28 9.49 -1.01
CA ALA A 49 7.94 9.55 -1.59
C ALA A 49 7.95 10.22 -2.97
N SER A 50 8.69 11.32 -3.13
CA SER A 50 8.87 12.01 -4.41
C SER A 50 9.58 11.12 -5.45
N ALA A 51 10.60 10.36 -5.04
CA ALA A 51 11.27 9.41 -5.91
C ALA A 51 10.32 8.28 -6.37
N ALA A 52 9.46 7.77 -5.49
CA ALA A 52 8.43 6.79 -5.85
C ALA A 52 7.37 7.39 -6.79
N ASN A 53 6.92 8.62 -6.53
CA ASN A 53 5.97 9.32 -7.40
C ASN A 53 6.56 9.58 -8.80
N LYS A 54 7.87 9.85 -8.89
CA LYS A 54 8.54 9.98 -10.20
C LYS A 54 8.42 8.69 -11.03
N LEU A 55 8.54 7.52 -10.40
CA LEU A 55 8.33 6.24 -11.09
C LEU A 55 6.87 6.04 -11.56
N MET A 56 5.89 6.55 -10.81
CA MET A 56 4.48 6.58 -11.24
C MET A 56 4.30 7.46 -12.48
N VAL A 57 4.87 8.67 -12.48
CA VAL A 57 4.80 9.61 -13.62
C VAL A 57 5.50 9.03 -14.86
N GLU A 58 6.63 8.35 -14.66
CA GLU A 58 7.37 7.62 -15.71
C GLU A 58 6.64 6.34 -16.17
N ARG A 59 5.47 6.02 -15.60
CA ARG A 59 4.67 4.82 -15.90
C ARG A 59 5.43 3.51 -15.71
N ARG A 60 6.36 3.48 -14.75
CA ARG A 60 7.10 2.28 -14.36
C ARG A 60 6.40 1.49 -13.24
N LEU A 61 5.38 2.08 -12.65
CA LEU A 61 4.55 1.53 -11.60
C LEU A 61 3.07 1.68 -11.98
N ASP A 62 2.27 0.68 -11.65
CA ASP A 62 0.82 0.72 -11.75
C ASP A 62 0.23 1.02 -10.35
N PRO A 63 -0.79 1.88 -10.22
CA PRO A 63 -1.40 2.17 -8.93
C PRO A 63 -2.21 1.00 -8.35
N CYS A 64 -2.45 -0.06 -9.12
CA CYS A 64 -3.15 -1.29 -8.74
C CYS A 64 -4.50 -1.02 -8.06
N MET A 65 -5.27 -0.05 -8.57
CA MET A 65 -6.56 0.32 -8.00
C MET A 65 -7.60 -0.77 -8.26
N SER A 66 -8.23 -1.29 -7.21
CA SER A 66 -9.13 -2.44 -7.29
C SER A 66 -10.61 -2.06 -7.36
N GLU A 67 -11.05 -1.16 -6.48
CA GLU A 67 -12.45 -0.73 -6.35
C GLU A 67 -12.53 0.75 -5.99
N VAL A 68 -13.56 1.43 -6.51
CA VAL A 68 -13.85 2.84 -6.20
C VAL A 68 -15.24 2.95 -5.59
N PHE A 69 -15.32 3.64 -4.45
CA PHE A 69 -16.54 3.84 -3.67
C PHE A 69 -17.05 5.28 -3.78
N THR A 70 -18.35 5.49 -3.60
CA THR A 70 -18.89 6.85 -3.48
C THR A 70 -18.60 7.41 -2.09
N TRP A 71 -18.78 8.73 -1.91
CA TRP A 71 -18.62 9.38 -0.61
C TRP A 71 -19.48 8.74 0.50
N ALA A 72 -20.72 8.36 0.17
CA ALA A 72 -21.65 7.74 1.11
C ALA A 72 -21.22 6.33 1.54
N ASP A 73 -20.43 5.64 0.71
CA ASP A 73 -19.98 4.27 0.95
C ASP A 73 -18.66 4.19 1.73
N LEU A 74 -18.03 5.33 2.06
CA LEU A 74 -16.74 5.39 2.77
C LEU A 74 -16.72 4.51 4.05
N PRO A 75 -17.76 4.53 4.93
CA PRO A 75 -17.77 3.64 6.09
C PRO A 75 -17.76 2.15 5.72
N GLN A 76 -18.48 1.77 4.65
CA GLN A 76 -18.55 0.39 4.20
C GLN A 76 -17.21 -0.08 3.62
N ALA A 77 -16.52 0.79 2.88
CA ALA A 77 -15.18 0.51 2.36
C ALA A 77 -14.18 0.19 3.49
N HIS A 78 -14.19 0.96 4.58
CA HIS A 78 -13.36 0.67 5.76
C HIS A 78 -13.74 -0.65 6.44
N MET A 79 -15.03 -0.94 6.60
CA MET A 79 -15.49 -2.22 7.18
C MET A 79 -15.09 -3.42 6.33
N LYS A 80 -15.14 -3.29 4.99
CA LYS A 80 -14.67 -4.30 4.05
C LYS A 80 -13.17 -4.57 4.20
N MET A 81 -12.36 -3.53 4.41
CA MET A 81 -10.92 -3.67 4.70
C MET A 81 -10.68 -4.39 6.02
N LEU A 82 -11.37 -3.99 7.10
CA LEU A 82 -11.26 -4.59 8.43
C LEU A 82 -11.51 -6.10 8.41
N ARG A 83 -12.49 -6.54 7.62
CA ARG A 83 -12.86 -7.95 7.47
C ARG A 83 -12.02 -8.71 6.44
N ASN A 84 -11.08 -8.05 5.76
CA ASN A 84 -10.30 -8.59 4.64
C ASN A 84 -11.17 -9.10 3.47
N GLU A 85 -12.30 -8.45 3.20
CA GLU A 85 -13.25 -8.82 2.13
C GLU A 85 -13.03 -8.02 0.82
N HIS A 86 -12.03 -7.15 0.78
CA HIS A 86 -11.70 -6.30 -0.37
C HIS A 86 -10.95 -7.08 -1.46
N LYS A 87 -11.12 -6.67 -2.72
CA LYS A 87 -10.36 -7.26 -3.83
C LYS A 87 -8.87 -6.91 -3.70
N PRO A 88 -7.94 -7.76 -4.20
CA PRO A 88 -6.53 -7.44 -4.24
C PRO A 88 -6.26 -6.09 -4.92
N GLY A 89 -5.47 -5.23 -4.29
CA GLY A 89 -5.14 -3.89 -4.77
C GLY A 89 -5.56 -2.79 -3.80
N ASN A 90 -5.52 -1.55 -4.27
CA ASN A 90 -5.84 -0.36 -3.49
C ASN A 90 -7.28 0.08 -3.74
N MET A 91 -8.07 0.27 -2.67
CA MET A 91 -9.39 0.88 -2.76
C MET A 91 -9.29 2.41 -2.76
N ALA A 92 -10.20 3.09 -3.47
CA ALA A 92 -10.30 4.55 -3.50
C ALA A 92 -11.73 5.02 -3.27
N VAL A 93 -11.89 6.29 -2.88
CA VAL A 93 -13.21 6.89 -2.59
C VAL A 93 -13.32 8.23 -3.31
N LEU A 94 -14.46 8.47 -3.94
CA LEU A 94 -14.78 9.76 -4.55
C LEU A 94 -15.16 10.78 -3.46
N VAL A 95 -14.57 11.97 -3.54
CA VAL A 95 -14.89 13.10 -2.63
C VAL A 95 -15.73 14.14 -3.36
N GLN A 96 -15.10 14.99 -4.19
CA GLN A 96 -15.80 15.99 -5.01
C GLN A 96 -16.01 15.54 -6.47
N SER A 97 -15.37 14.45 -6.89
CA SER A 97 -15.54 13.91 -8.23
C SER A 97 -16.89 13.20 -8.35
N PRO A 98 -17.81 13.61 -9.26
CA PRO A 98 -19.18 13.10 -9.29
C PRO A 98 -19.29 11.66 -9.82
N ARG A 99 -18.26 11.16 -10.52
CA ARG A 99 -18.18 9.82 -11.10
C ARG A 99 -16.73 9.42 -11.37
N THR A 100 -16.47 8.13 -11.54
CA THR A 100 -15.13 7.62 -11.89
C THR A 100 -14.67 8.04 -13.29
N GLY A 101 -13.36 8.07 -13.50
CA GLY A 101 -12.73 8.24 -14.83
C GLY A 101 -12.40 9.67 -15.22
N LEU A 102 -12.72 10.66 -14.38
CA LEU A 102 -12.38 12.07 -14.58
C LEU A 102 -10.92 12.30 -14.19
N ARG A 103 -10.20 13.14 -14.95
CA ARG A 103 -8.74 13.31 -14.77
C ARG A 103 -8.33 14.75 -14.47
N THR A 104 -9.11 15.72 -14.90
CA THR A 104 -8.83 17.15 -14.71
C THR A 104 -9.88 17.82 -13.83
N LEU A 105 -9.59 19.05 -13.42
CA LEU A 105 -10.55 19.88 -12.70
C LEU A 105 -11.73 20.24 -13.62
N GLU A 106 -11.44 20.56 -14.88
CA GLU A 106 -12.41 20.92 -15.90
C GLU A 106 -13.40 19.77 -16.16
N ASP A 107 -12.90 18.53 -16.33
CA ASP A 107 -13.73 17.32 -16.48
C ASP A 107 -14.73 17.19 -15.32
N THR A 108 -14.27 17.52 -14.11
CA THR A 108 -15.05 17.42 -12.88
C THR A 108 -16.13 18.49 -12.80
N LEU A 109 -15.79 19.73 -13.16
CA LEU A 109 -16.73 20.84 -13.22
C LEU A 109 -17.83 20.59 -14.26
N GLU A 110 -17.47 20.21 -15.48
CA GLU A 110 -18.43 19.91 -16.56
C GLU A 110 -19.40 18.77 -16.16
N ALA A 111 -18.86 17.70 -15.57
CA ALA A 111 -19.67 16.57 -15.10
C ALA A 111 -20.55 16.91 -13.89
N SER A 112 -20.23 17.96 -13.13
CA SER A 112 -21.01 18.41 -11.97
C SER A 112 -22.21 19.28 -12.34
N VAL A 113 -22.10 20.07 -13.41
CA VAL A 113 -23.18 20.95 -13.91
C VAL A 113 -24.24 20.17 -14.68
N SER A 114 -23.88 19.00 -15.21
CA SER A 114 -24.77 18.14 -16.00
C SER A 114 -25.72 17.25 -15.15
N LYS A 115 -25.80 17.51 -13.83
CA LYS A 115 -26.71 16.84 -12.88
C LYS A 115 -27.86 17.77 -12.51
#